data_AF-A0A7X8PZB4-F1
#
_entry.id   AF-A0A7X8PZB4-F1
#
_cell.length_a   1.000
_cell.length_b   1.000
_cell.length_c   1.000
_cell.angle_alpha   90.00
_cell.angle_beta   90.00
_cell.angle_gamma   90.00
#
_symmetry.space_group_name_H-M   'P 1'
#
loop_
_entity.id
_entity.type
_entity.pdbx_description
1 polymer ?
#
loop_
_entity_poly.entity_id
_entity_poly.type
_entity_poly.pdbx_seq_one_letter_code
_entity_poly.pdbx_strand_id
1 'polypeptide(L)'
;MRFKRIFCCVVISSFVLLSFLNVFSKEGQAIVGDVNGDGEVNSVDYAHIRLYLLGMSDDFPITDAFWAADVNGDNEIDSLDFGYMRSFLLGITKEFPKSNSIQTSTPVSTPTSTPTPISSVSPYPDWDKERSSYATFTGSGYSGGSALLDPIPLDMEITALNPEDYNCYGIQAALAGAYLEVTGEKGTTIVYVTDLYPEGAAGALDLCPTSFGKLDDMEKGKIDISWRIVAAPITGNVSYRIKEGSTTSWLAVQVRNHRYPVLKMECYINNTWVDMKKMHWNHFVIENVDSTTPKIRITDIRGYVLNDTIDGIPESGDTGPAYILEGNVQFPE
;
A
#
# COMPACT_ATOMS: atom_id res chain seq x y z
N MET A 1 -40.63 72.28 23.89
CA MET A 1 -39.43 72.14 23.03
C MET A 1 -38.26 71.67 23.88
N ARG A 2 -37.43 70.74 23.36
CA ARG A 2 -36.07 70.35 23.84
C ARG A 2 -35.83 69.14 24.74
N PHE A 3 -36.82 68.45 25.34
CA PHE A 3 -36.49 67.23 26.13
C PHE A 3 -36.86 65.88 25.48
N LYS A 4 -37.86 65.82 24.59
CA LYS A 4 -38.19 64.57 23.85
C LYS A 4 -37.31 64.27 22.63
N ARG A 5 -36.44 65.20 22.22
CA ARG A 5 -35.54 65.00 21.06
C ARG A 5 -34.14 64.48 21.41
N ILE A 6 -33.70 64.60 22.67
CA ILE A 6 -32.36 64.16 23.07
C ILE A 6 -32.35 62.67 23.46
N PHE A 7 -33.46 62.14 23.99
CA PHE A 7 -33.57 60.71 24.31
C PHE A 7 -33.61 59.82 23.05
N CYS A 8 -34.01 60.36 21.90
CA CYS A 8 -34.01 59.62 20.64
C CYS A 8 -32.59 59.51 20.03
N CYS A 9 -31.71 60.49 20.26
CA CYS A 9 -30.38 60.49 19.67
C CYS A 9 -29.35 59.68 20.46
N VAL A 10 -29.52 59.48 21.78
CA VAL A 10 -28.61 58.63 22.57
C VAL A 10 -28.94 57.14 22.43
N VAL A 11 -30.22 56.79 22.28
CA VAL A 11 -30.62 55.38 22.04
C VAL A 11 -30.31 54.93 20.62
N ILE A 12 -30.37 55.83 19.63
CA ILE A 12 -29.99 55.51 18.24
C ILE A 12 -28.46 55.52 18.06
N SER A 13 -27.70 56.37 18.77
CA SER A 13 -26.23 56.33 18.73
C SER A 13 -25.63 55.09 19.40
N SER A 14 -26.30 54.49 20.40
CA SER A 14 -25.86 53.22 20.98
C SER A 14 -26.27 52.00 20.16
N PHE A 15 -27.23 52.15 19.24
CA PHE A 15 -27.64 51.09 18.31
C PHE A 15 -26.78 51.05 17.05
N VAL A 16 -26.21 52.20 16.63
CA VAL A 16 -25.30 52.28 15.48
C VAL A 16 -23.87 51.81 15.83
N LEU A 17 -23.47 51.84 17.11
CA LEU A 17 -22.25 51.17 17.58
C LEU A 17 -22.43 49.66 17.85
N LEU A 18 -23.67 49.17 17.91
CA LEU A 18 -23.99 47.73 17.90
C LEU A 18 -24.22 47.19 16.48
N SER A 19 -24.18 48.06 15.47
CA SER A 19 -24.32 47.68 14.05
C SER A 19 -22.97 47.34 13.38
N PHE A 20 -21.86 47.50 14.10
CA PHE A 20 -20.50 47.19 13.60
C PHE A 20 -19.86 45.95 14.25
N LEU A 21 -20.60 45.16 15.03
CA LEU A 21 -20.08 43.94 15.68
C LEU A 21 -20.92 42.69 15.43
N ASN A 22 -21.69 42.64 14.33
CA ASN A 22 -22.38 41.42 13.91
C ASN A 22 -22.19 41.14 12.40
N VAL A 23 -20.99 41.41 11.89
CA VAL A 23 -20.40 40.57 10.83
C VAL A 23 -19.23 39.84 11.46
N PHE A 24 -19.51 39.10 12.54
CA PHE A 24 -18.68 37.93 12.80
C PHE A 24 -19.19 36.92 11.79
N SER A 25 -18.41 36.73 10.74
CA SER A 25 -18.52 35.55 9.88
C SER A 25 -18.76 34.38 10.81
N LYS A 26 -19.88 33.69 10.62
CA LYS A 26 -20.04 32.34 11.16
C LYS A 26 -18.91 31.59 10.47
N GLU A 27 -17.76 31.43 11.12
CA GLU A 27 -16.74 30.47 10.72
C GLU A 27 -17.43 29.12 10.79
N GLY A 28 -18.06 28.78 9.67
CA GLY A 28 -18.55 27.45 9.40
C GLY A 28 -17.31 26.61 9.40
N GLN A 29 -17.19 25.75 10.40
CA GLN A 29 -16.22 24.68 10.45
C GLN A 29 -16.06 24.11 9.03
N ALA A 30 -14.84 24.19 8.50
CA ALA A 30 -14.55 23.80 7.13
C ALA A 30 -15.07 22.38 6.87
N ILE A 31 -15.70 22.16 5.72
CA ILE A 31 -16.23 20.85 5.35
C ILE A 31 -15.03 19.96 5.03
N VAL A 32 -14.97 18.76 5.61
CA VAL A 32 -13.92 17.80 5.27
C VAL A 32 -14.01 17.47 3.78
N GLY A 33 -12.90 17.67 3.07
CA GLY A 33 -12.80 17.53 1.61
C GLY A 33 -13.04 18.82 0.80
N ASP A 34 -13.53 19.90 1.41
CA ASP A 34 -13.73 21.21 0.77
C ASP A 34 -12.52 22.10 1.06
N VAL A 35 -11.50 22.02 0.20
CA VAL A 35 -10.21 22.68 0.43
C VAL A 35 -10.15 24.07 -0.21
N ASN A 36 -11.15 24.44 -1.00
CA ASN A 36 -11.26 25.78 -1.60
C ASN A 36 -12.30 26.68 -0.90
N GLY A 37 -13.07 26.13 0.04
CA GLY A 37 -14.03 26.84 0.88
C GLY A 37 -15.31 27.25 0.15
N ASP A 38 -15.65 26.61 -0.98
CA ASP A 38 -16.83 26.95 -1.78
C ASP A 38 -18.12 26.28 -1.26
N GLY A 39 -18.00 25.39 -0.27
CA GLY A 39 -19.11 24.68 0.36
C GLY A 39 -19.47 23.36 -0.32
N GLU A 40 -18.77 22.98 -1.39
CA GLU A 40 -18.92 21.71 -2.09
C GLU A 40 -17.65 20.87 -1.98
N VAL A 41 -17.79 19.55 -2.15
CA VAL A 41 -16.65 18.64 -2.25
C VAL A 41 -16.67 18.03 -3.64
N ASN A 42 -15.82 18.51 -4.53
CA ASN A 42 -15.87 18.17 -5.95
C ASN A 42 -14.47 18.04 -6.60
N SER A 43 -14.43 17.99 -7.93
CA SER A 43 -13.19 17.79 -8.70
C SER A 43 -12.20 18.96 -8.56
N VAL A 44 -12.64 20.13 -8.13
CA VAL A 44 -11.80 21.31 -7.91
C VAL A 44 -10.94 21.11 -6.66
N ASP A 45 -11.52 20.60 -5.58
CA ASP A 45 -10.80 20.26 -4.34
C ASP A 45 -9.74 19.20 -4.57
N TYR A 46 -10.11 18.16 -5.31
CA TYR A 46 -9.20 17.10 -5.72
C TYR A 46 -8.01 17.62 -6.54
N ALA A 47 -8.23 18.63 -7.40
CA ALA A 47 -7.15 19.26 -8.16
C ALA A 47 -6.21 20.07 -7.25
N HIS A 48 -6.74 20.77 -6.24
CA HIS A 48 -5.91 21.48 -5.26
C HIS A 48 -5.04 20.54 -4.44
N ILE A 49 -5.57 19.41 -3.97
CA ILE A 49 -4.78 18.41 -3.22
C ILE A 49 -3.68 17.83 -4.13
N ARG A 50 -3.99 17.55 -5.40
CA ARG A 50 -2.98 17.11 -6.36
C ARG A 50 -1.84 18.12 -6.54
N LEU A 51 -2.17 19.40 -6.66
CA LEU A 51 -1.17 20.46 -6.83
C LEU A 51 -0.28 20.60 -5.60
N TYR A 52 -0.87 20.47 -4.41
CA TYR A 52 -0.15 20.45 -3.14
C TYR A 52 0.83 19.28 -3.05
N LEU A 53 0.37 18.05 -3.33
CA LEU A 53 1.23 16.86 -3.30
C LEU A 53 2.37 16.87 -4.32
N LEU A 54 2.20 17.60 -5.43
CA LEU A 54 3.22 17.79 -6.44
C LEU A 54 4.20 18.94 -6.13
N GLY A 55 4.02 19.63 -4.99
CA GLY A 55 4.82 20.79 -4.61
C GLY A 55 4.64 21.99 -5.53
N MET A 56 3.52 22.06 -6.25
CA MET A 56 3.18 23.17 -7.15
C MET A 56 2.38 24.27 -6.44
N SER A 57 1.84 23.97 -5.26
CA SER A 57 1.23 24.90 -4.32
C SER A 57 1.69 24.54 -2.91
N ASP A 58 2.07 25.52 -2.11
CA ASP A 58 2.49 25.31 -0.72
C ASP A 58 1.31 25.44 0.27
N ASP A 59 0.13 25.84 -0.21
CA ASP A 59 -1.05 26.12 0.63
C ASP A 59 -2.37 25.91 -0.13
N PHE A 60 -3.48 25.89 0.61
CA PHE A 60 -4.86 25.84 0.10
C PHE A 60 -5.58 27.19 0.32
N PRO A 61 -6.53 27.57 -0.55
CA PRO A 61 -7.26 28.83 -0.42
C PRO A 61 -8.36 28.79 0.67
N ILE A 62 -8.07 28.21 1.83
CA ILE A 62 -8.97 28.12 3.00
C ILE A 62 -8.16 28.26 4.30
N THR A 63 -8.74 28.86 5.34
CA THR A 63 -8.07 29.14 6.63
C THR A 63 -7.68 27.87 7.41
N ASP A 64 -8.43 26.77 7.26
CA ASP A 64 -8.20 25.50 7.96
C ASP A 64 -7.85 24.38 6.98
N ALA A 65 -6.81 24.61 6.15
CA ALA A 65 -6.35 23.69 5.12
C ALA A 65 -6.09 22.26 5.63
N PHE A 66 -5.44 22.13 6.79
CA PHE A 66 -5.24 20.83 7.46
C PHE A 66 -6.54 20.17 7.92
N TRP A 67 -7.59 20.93 8.23
CA TRP A 67 -8.86 20.30 8.58
C TRP A 67 -9.58 19.75 7.34
N ALA A 68 -9.55 20.49 6.25
CA ALA A 68 -10.25 20.14 5.02
C ALA A 68 -9.51 19.08 4.17
N ALA A 69 -8.19 19.16 4.07
CA ALA A 69 -7.38 18.34 3.16
C ALA A 69 -6.96 16.99 3.74
N ASP A 70 -6.70 16.90 5.06
CA ASP A 70 -6.56 15.63 5.77
C ASP A 70 -7.96 15.05 5.93
N VAL A 71 -8.39 14.19 5.02
CA VAL A 71 -9.75 13.62 5.00
C VAL A 71 -9.81 12.28 5.74
N ASN A 72 -8.67 11.72 6.13
CA ASN A 72 -8.61 10.45 6.85
C ASN A 72 -8.40 10.63 8.38
N GLY A 73 -8.01 11.82 8.82
CA GLY A 73 -7.80 12.23 10.21
C GLY A 73 -6.44 11.87 10.82
N ASP A 74 -5.43 11.53 10.00
CA ASP A 74 -4.10 11.13 10.48
C ASP A 74 -3.15 12.31 10.75
N ASN A 75 -3.59 13.55 10.47
CA ASN A 75 -2.85 14.82 10.58
C ASN A 75 -1.73 15.01 9.55
N GLU A 76 -1.67 14.17 8.51
CA GLU A 76 -0.84 14.38 7.34
C GLU A 76 -1.73 14.77 6.14
N ILE A 77 -1.17 15.44 5.13
CA ILE A 77 -1.86 15.70 3.87
C ILE A 77 -1.03 15.02 2.80
N ASP A 78 -1.42 13.80 2.42
CA ASP A 78 -0.59 12.95 1.58
C ASP A 78 -1.39 12.21 0.48
N SER A 79 -0.76 11.21 -0.14
CA SER A 79 -1.36 10.42 -1.20
C SER A 79 -2.61 9.62 -0.78
N LEU A 80 -2.78 9.35 0.52
CA LEU A 80 -3.95 8.67 1.08
C LEU A 80 -5.17 9.59 1.03
N ASP A 81 -5.04 10.85 1.44
CA ASP A 81 -6.12 11.84 1.36
C ASP A 81 -6.60 12.05 -0.07
N PHE A 82 -5.65 12.12 -0.99
CA PHE A 82 -5.92 12.19 -2.42
C PHE A 82 -6.67 10.94 -2.92
N GLY A 83 -6.31 9.76 -2.43
CA GLY A 83 -7.00 8.50 -2.71
C GLY A 83 -8.45 8.50 -2.20
N TYR A 84 -8.67 8.94 -0.95
CA TYR A 84 -10.00 9.03 -0.37
C TYR A 84 -10.88 10.06 -1.09
N MET A 85 -10.30 11.20 -1.49
CA MET A 85 -10.98 12.17 -2.33
C MET A 85 -11.45 11.57 -3.65
N ARG A 86 -10.60 10.80 -4.33
CA ARG A 86 -10.97 10.11 -5.56
C ARG A 86 -12.10 9.10 -5.32
N SER A 87 -12.02 8.33 -4.25
CA SER A 87 -13.06 7.35 -3.88
C SER A 87 -14.42 8.02 -3.67
N PHE A 88 -14.43 9.15 -2.97
CA PHE A 88 -15.63 9.94 -2.70
C PHE A 88 -16.25 10.51 -3.98
N LEU A 89 -15.44 11.12 -4.86
CA LEU A 89 -15.91 11.66 -6.14
C LEU A 89 -16.46 10.59 -7.09
N LEU A 90 -15.98 9.35 -6.97
CA LEU A 90 -16.48 8.20 -7.71
C LEU A 90 -17.72 7.55 -7.09
N GLY A 91 -18.17 8.03 -5.92
CA GLY A 91 -19.30 7.47 -5.18
C GLY A 91 -19.05 6.09 -4.60
N ILE A 92 -17.78 5.65 -4.52
CA ILE A 92 -17.38 4.39 -3.90
C ILE A 92 -17.58 4.51 -2.37
N THR A 93 -17.17 5.63 -1.80
CA THR A 93 -17.47 6.02 -0.41
C THR A 93 -18.44 7.19 -0.38
N LYS A 94 -19.39 7.17 0.56
CA LYS A 94 -20.38 8.25 0.72
C LYS A 94 -19.94 9.38 1.65
N GLU A 95 -18.89 9.14 2.41
CA GLU A 95 -18.34 10.04 3.42
C GLU A 95 -16.84 9.75 3.57
N PHE A 96 -16.10 10.73 4.06
CA PHE A 96 -14.67 10.57 4.37
C PHE A 96 -14.46 9.84 5.69
N PRO A 97 -13.32 9.14 5.86
CA PRO A 97 -13.01 8.45 7.11
C PRO A 97 -12.96 9.39 8.33
N LYS A 98 -12.56 10.65 8.13
CA LYS A 98 -12.59 11.69 9.17
C LYS A 98 -14.02 12.13 9.49
N SER A 99 -14.43 11.93 10.74
CA SER A 99 -15.74 12.37 11.23
C SER A 99 -15.75 13.83 11.67
N ASN A 100 -16.86 14.55 11.45
CA ASN A 100 -17.07 15.95 11.86
C ASN A 100 -17.21 16.18 13.39
N SER A 101 -16.73 15.27 14.24
CA SER A 101 -16.89 15.37 15.70
C SER A 101 -15.61 15.84 16.41
N ILE A 102 -15.71 16.98 17.11
CA ILE A 102 -14.64 17.50 17.97
C ILE A 102 -14.57 16.64 19.22
N GLN A 103 -13.52 15.81 19.38
CA GLN A 103 -12.95 15.49 20.70
C GLN A 103 -11.45 15.21 20.64
N THR A 104 -10.71 16.04 21.40
CA THR A 104 -9.41 15.72 21.99
C THR A 104 -9.54 14.43 22.80
N SER A 105 -8.99 13.33 22.30
CA SER A 105 -8.65 12.17 23.11
C SER A 105 -7.16 11.89 22.98
N THR A 106 -6.52 11.78 24.15
CA THR A 106 -5.16 11.28 24.33
C THR A 106 -5.02 9.93 23.60
N PRO A 107 -3.84 9.56 23.07
CA PRO A 107 -3.72 8.49 22.10
C PRO A 107 -4.20 7.18 22.72
N VAL A 108 -5.31 6.66 22.21
CA VAL A 108 -5.63 5.25 22.37
C VAL A 108 -4.67 4.56 21.42
N SER A 109 -3.62 3.96 21.98
CA SER A 109 -2.76 3.04 21.26
C SER A 109 -3.66 2.01 20.57
N THR A 110 -3.78 2.12 19.24
CA THR A 110 -4.10 0.98 18.38
C THR A 110 -3.26 -0.18 18.90
N PRO A 111 -3.83 -1.38 19.15
CA PRO A 111 -3.00 -2.51 19.50
C PRO A 111 -2.02 -2.71 18.34
N THR A 112 -0.79 -2.22 18.52
CA THR A 112 0.37 -2.76 17.85
C THR A 112 0.24 -4.25 18.07
N SER A 113 0.02 -4.99 16.99
CA SER A 113 0.13 -6.44 17.01
C SER A 113 1.51 -6.72 17.59
N THR A 114 1.53 -7.06 18.88
CA THR A 114 2.75 -7.49 19.54
C THR A 114 3.15 -8.73 18.76
N PRO A 115 4.30 -8.74 18.06
CA PRO A 115 4.72 -9.92 17.35
C PRO A 115 4.79 -11.04 18.37
N THR A 116 4.02 -12.10 18.12
CA THR A 116 4.13 -13.33 18.91
C THR A 116 5.62 -13.72 18.92
N PRO A 117 6.24 -13.97 20.08
CA PRO A 117 7.65 -14.28 20.15
C PRO A 117 7.98 -15.46 19.23
N ILE A 118 8.90 -15.23 18.30
CA ILE A 118 9.44 -16.23 17.38
C ILE A 118 10.05 -17.37 18.20
N SER A 119 9.65 -18.62 17.92
CA SER A 119 10.41 -19.80 18.36
C SER A 119 11.88 -19.61 17.97
N SER A 120 12.83 -19.91 18.85
CA SER A 120 14.28 -19.63 18.68
C SER A 120 14.97 -20.33 17.49
N VAL A 121 14.21 -20.97 16.61
CA VAL A 121 14.65 -21.55 15.35
C VAL A 121 13.72 -20.98 14.26
N SER A 122 14.26 -20.11 13.39
CA SER A 122 13.52 -19.61 12.23
C SER A 122 13.01 -20.83 11.42
N PRO A 123 11.73 -20.86 11.01
CA PRO A 123 11.22 -21.93 10.15
C PRO A 123 11.96 -22.00 8.81
N TYR A 124 12.61 -20.91 8.42
CA TYR A 124 13.40 -20.77 7.20
C TYR A 124 14.81 -20.33 7.60
N PRO A 125 15.71 -21.28 7.90
CA PRO A 125 17.09 -20.96 8.25
C PRO A 125 17.84 -20.37 7.06
N ASP A 126 18.87 -19.58 7.36
CA ASP A 126 19.81 -19.00 6.40
C ASP A 126 19.13 -18.18 5.29
N TRP A 127 17.96 -17.61 5.55
CA TRP A 127 17.24 -16.81 4.55
C TRP A 127 18.02 -15.58 4.12
N ASP A 128 18.76 -14.99 5.07
CA ASP A 128 19.60 -13.81 4.93
C ASP A 128 21.02 -14.13 4.45
N LYS A 129 21.32 -15.41 4.14
CA LYS A 129 22.64 -15.79 3.64
C LYS A 129 22.96 -15.07 2.32
N GLU A 130 24.20 -14.61 2.20
CA GLU A 130 24.73 -14.17 0.93
C GLU A 130 24.93 -15.39 0.00
N ARG A 131 24.62 -15.18 -1.28
CA ARG A 131 24.84 -16.14 -2.36
C ARG A 131 25.78 -15.50 -3.36
N SER A 132 26.58 -16.32 -4.05
CA SER A 132 27.46 -15.86 -5.12
C SER A 132 27.27 -16.75 -6.34
N SER A 133 27.18 -16.12 -7.51
CA SER A 133 27.00 -16.80 -8.80
C SER A 133 27.25 -15.77 -9.91
N TYR A 134 26.48 -15.83 -11.00
CA TYR A 134 26.56 -14.90 -12.11
C TYR A 134 25.23 -14.21 -12.40
N ALA A 135 25.29 -13.07 -13.10
CA ALA A 135 24.15 -12.43 -13.73
C ALA A 135 24.33 -12.32 -15.25
N THR A 136 23.22 -12.45 -15.99
CA THR A 136 23.05 -11.96 -17.36
C THR A 136 22.05 -10.79 -17.35
N PHE A 137 21.64 -10.30 -18.53
CA PHE A 137 20.56 -9.33 -18.62
C PHE A 137 19.54 -9.65 -19.71
N THR A 138 18.30 -9.21 -19.48
CA THR A 138 17.15 -9.39 -20.37
C THR A 138 16.21 -8.18 -20.31
N GLY A 139 15.40 -7.99 -21.36
CA GLY A 139 14.30 -7.03 -21.36
C GLY A 139 12.95 -7.61 -20.92
N SER A 140 12.88 -8.90 -20.56
CA SER A 140 11.66 -9.57 -20.10
C SER A 140 11.35 -9.23 -18.63
N GLY A 141 10.21 -9.74 -18.11
CA GLY A 141 9.83 -9.62 -16.70
C GLY A 141 9.09 -8.33 -16.31
N TYR A 142 9.08 -7.31 -17.16
CA TYR A 142 8.25 -6.10 -16.95
C TYR A 142 6.76 -6.34 -17.23
N SER A 143 6.45 -7.31 -18.09
CA SER A 143 5.10 -7.81 -18.29
C SER A 143 5.11 -9.29 -18.61
N GLY A 144 4.09 -10.00 -18.15
CA GLY A 144 3.92 -11.44 -18.37
C GLY A 144 4.93 -12.31 -17.61
N GLY A 145 5.61 -11.75 -16.61
CA GLY A 145 6.53 -12.49 -15.76
C GLY A 145 5.80 -13.61 -15.01
N SER A 146 6.54 -14.68 -14.72
CA SER A 146 6.03 -15.90 -14.07
C SER A 146 5.36 -15.64 -12.71
N ALA A 147 5.73 -14.55 -12.03
CA ALA A 147 5.15 -14.15 -10.75
C ALA A 147 3.80 -13.41 -10.86
N LEU A 148 3.29 -13.11 -12.06
CA LEU A 148 2.03 -12.38 -12.28
C LEU A 148 1.94 -11.05 -11.51
N LEU A 149 3.02 -10.28 -11.49
CA LEU A 149 3.15 -9.05 -10.72
C LEU A 149 2.77 -7.78 -11.51
N ASP A 150 2.38 -7.93 -12.78
CA ASP A 150 1.94 -6.84 -13.64
C ASP A 150 0.86 -5.94 -12.99
N PRO A 151 0.85 -4.63 -13.32
CA PRO A 151 1.85 -3.92 -14.13
C PRO A 151 3.13 -3.61 -13.33
N ILE A 152 4.28 -3.65 -14.00
CA ILE A 152 5.57 -3.24 -13.43
C ILE A 152 5.99 -1.90 -14.06
N PRO A 153 6.33 -0.86 -13.26
CA PRO A 153 6.87 0.39 -13.79
C PRO A 153 8.15 0.14 -14.61
N LEU A 154 8.28 0.81 -15.76
CA LEU A 154 9.42 0.59 -16.68
C LEU A 154 10.76 1.07 -16.11
N ASP A 155 10.72 1.95 -15.11
CA ASP A 155 11.88 2.43 -14.36
C ASP A 155 12.23 1.54 -13.15
N MET A 156 11.39 0.53 -12.85
CA MET A 156 11.68 -0.42 -11.77
C MET A 156 12.87 -1.31 -12.15
N GLU A 157 13.78 -1.48 -11.20
CA GLU A 157 14.88 -2.42 -11.30
C GLU A 157 14.39 -3.83 -10.95
N ILE A 158 14.42 -4.74 -11.92
CA ILE A 158 13.85 -6.08 -11.79
C ILE A 158 14.85 -7.17 -12.16
N THR A 159 14.51 -8.40 -11.76
CA THR A 159 15.25 -9.59 -12.16
C THR A 159 14.35 -10.81 -12.32
N ALA A 160 14.74 -11.73 -13.20
CA ALA A 160 14.32 -13.12 -13.17
C ALA A 160 15.31 -13.95 -12.33
N LEU A 161 14.78 -14.84 -11.49
CA LEU A 161 15.59 -15.65 -10.56
C LEU A 161 15.60 -17.13 -10.98
N ASN A 162 16.74 -17.80 -10.83
CA ASN A 162 16.89 -19.22 -11.14
C ASN A 162 15.89 -20.12 -10.36
N PRO A 163 15.57 -21.33 -10.85
CA PRO A 163 14.49 -22.13 -10.28
C PRO A 163 14.78 -22.67 -8.87
N GLU A 164 16.05 -22.90 -8.52
CA GLU A 164 16.42 -23.44 -7.21
C GLU A 164 16.17 -22.42 -6.11
N ASP A 165 16.66 -21.19 -6.28
CA ASP A 165 16.44 -20.12 -5.32
C ASP A 165 14.99 -19.59 -5.36
N TYR A 166 14.38 -19.49 -6.55
CA TYR A 166 12.99 -19.04 -6.70
C TYR A 166 12.01 -19.96 -5.97
N ASN A 167 12.30 -21.26 -5.91
CA ASN A 167 11.48 -22.28 -5.24
C ASN A 167 12.13 -22.80 -3.94
N CYS A 168 12.89 -21.96 -3.24
CA CYS A 168 13.58 -22.36 -2.02
C CYS A 168 12.62 -22.86 -0.93
N TYR A 169 13.16 -23.61 0.04
CA TYR A 169 12.41 -24.26 1.12
C TYR A 169 11.32 -25.25 0.66
N GLY A 170 11.38 -25.71 -0.60
CA GLY A 170 10.37 -26.61 -1.18
C GLY A 170 9.03 -25.93 -1.45
N ILE A 171 9.01 -24.58 -1.48
CA ILE A 171 7.81 -23.77 -1.68
C ILE A 171 7.88 -23.17 -3.07
N GLN A 172 6.83 -23.37 -3.89
CA GLN A 172 6.79 -22.79 -5.23
C GLN A 172 6.72 -21.27 -5.16
N ALA A 173 7.49 -20.59 -6.01
CA ALA A 173 7.54 -19.13 -6.05
C ALA A 173 7.82 -18.49 -4.68
N ALA A 174 8.64 -19.13 -3.85
CA ALA A 174 9.02 -18.66 -2.52
C ALA A 174 9.53 -17.21 -2.55
N LEU A 175 10.40 -16.89 -3.52
CA LEU A 175 11.01 -15.56 -3.66
C LEU A 175 10.36 -14.65 -4.71
N ALA A 176 9.18 -15.01 -5.22
CA ALA A 176 8.42 -14.10 -6.06
C ALA A 176 8.03 -12.83 -5.28
N GLY A 177 8.29 -11.67 -5.85
CA GLY A 177 8.08 -10.38 -5.18
C GLY A 177 9.12 -10.05 -4.09
N ALA A 178 10.21 -10.82 -3.99
CA ALA A 178 11.32 -10.47 -3.10
C ALA A 178 12.14 -9.30 -3.65
N TYR A 179 12.86 -8.62 -2.76
CA TYR A 179 13.91 -7.67 -3.13
C TYR A 179 15.27 -8.25 -2.80
N LEU A 180 16.20 -8.14 -3.75
CA LEU A 180 17.56 -8.63 -3.61
C LEU A 180 18.52 -7.45 -3.70
N GLU A 181 19.43 -7.32 -2.74
CA GLU A 181 20.61 -6.47 -2.90
C GLU A 181 21.65 -7.28 -3.66
N VAL A 182 22.08 -6.76 -4.81
CA VAL A 182 23.00 -7.44 -5.75
C VAL A 182 24.25 -6.59 -5.91
N THR A 183 25.40 -7.20 -5.73
CA THR A 183 26.72 -6.59 -5.84
C THR A 183 27.50 -7.21 -7.00
N GLY A 184 28.07 -6.37 -7.86
CA GLY A 184 29.01 -6.75 -8.91
C GLY A 184 30.29 -5.94 -8.81
N GLU A 185 31.16 -6.02 -9.82
CA GLU A 185 32.49 -5.38 -9.79
C GLU A 185 32.43 -3.85 -9.60
N LYS A 186 31.43 -3.19 -10.19
CA LYS A 186 31.34 -1.72 -10.23
C LYS A 186 30.42 -1.11 -9.18
N GLY A 187 29.61 -1.90 -8.49
CA GLY A 187 28.63 -1.34 -7.59
C GLY A 187 27.64 -2.34 -7.02
N THR A 188 26.62 -1.79 -6.38
CA THR A 188 25.53 -2.53 -5.75
C THR A 188 24.21 -1.86 -6.10
N THR A 189 23.16 -2.65 -6.32
CA THR A 189 21.80 -2.16 -6.56
C THR A 189 20.77 -3.08 -5.90
N ILE A 190 19.50 -2.65 -5.86
CA ILE A 190 18.39 -3.44 -5.35
C ILE A 190 17.47 -3.79 -6.53
N VAL A 191 17.09 -5.06 -6.65
CA VAL A 191 16.22 -5.56 -7.72
C VAL A 191 14.99 -6.29 -7.17
N TYR A 192 13.88 -6.19 -7.89
CA TYR A 192 12.61 -6.84 -7.58
C TYR A 192 12.42 -8.12 -8.40
N VAL A 193 12.12 -9.24 -7.76
CA VAL A 193 11.99 -10.55 -8.42
C VAL A 193 10.60 -10.69 -9.06
N THR A 194 10.53 -10.51 -10.38
CA THR A 194 9.25 -10.53 -11.13
C THR A 194 9.06 -11.75 -12.02
N ASP A 195 10.12 -12.51 -12.27
CA ASP A 195 10.08 -13.61 -13.23
C ASP A 195 10.97 -14.79 -12.79
N LEU A 196 10.79 -15.91 -13.48
CA LEU A 196 11.62 -17.10 -13.38
C LEU A 196 12.68 -17.07 -14.47
N TYR A 197 13.93 -17.40 -14.14
CA TYR A 197 15.01 -17.62 -15.10
C TYR A 197 15.19 -19.14 -15.31
N PRO A 198 14.50 -19.78 -16.29
CA PRO A 198 14.32 -21.23 -16.30
C PRO A 198 15.61 -22.04 -16.45
N GLU A 199 16.57 -21.51 -17.20
CA GLU A 199 17.88 -22.12 -17.46
C GLU A 199 18.98 -21.65 -16.50
N GLY A 200 18.67 -20.77 -15.55
CA GLY A 200 19.61 -20.26 -14.56
C GLY A 200 20.15 -21.36 -13.65
N ALA A 201 21.47 -21.37 -13.42
CA ALA A 201 22.06 -22.17 -12.36
C ALA A 201 21.73 -21.60 -10.96
N ALA A 202 21.99 -22.35 -9.89
CA ALA A 202 21.85 -21.86 -8.53
C ALA A 202 22.59 -20.53 -8.32
N GLY A 203 21.94 -19.59 -7.64
CA GLY A 203 22.40 -18.22 -7.44
C GLY A 203 22.32 -17.32 -8.68
N ALA A 204 22.01 -17.82 -9.88
CA ALA A 204 22.02 -16.99 -11.09
C ALA A 204 20.80 -16.05 -11.15
N LEU A 205 21.04 -14.86 -11.70
CA LEU A 205 20.05 -13.81 -11.97
C LEU A 205 20.04 -13.43 -13.46
N ASP A 206 18.87 -13.10 -13.98
CA ASP A 206 18.74 -12.40 -15.27
C ASP A 206 18.20 -11.00 -14.98
N LEU A 207 19.07 -10.00 -15.01
CA LEU A 207 18.76 -8.63 -14.56
C LEU A 207 18.11 -7.80 -15.68
N CYS A 208 17.38 -6.75 -15.33
CA CYS A 208 17.08 -5.74 -16.34
C CYS A 208 18.37 -4.98 -16.74
N PRO A 209 18.41 -4.35 -17.94
CA PRO A 209 19.64 -3.68 -18.42
C PRO A 209 20.08 -2.54 -17.51
N THR A 210 19.13 -1.84 -16.87
CA THR A 210 19.41 -0.76 -15.91
C THR A 210 20.22 -1.26 -14.73
N SER A 211 19.82 -2.38 -14.12
CA SER A 211 20.52 -2.95 -12.98
C SER A 211 21.85 -3.55 -13.40
N PHE A 212 21.91 -4.28 -14.51
CA PHE A 212 23.18 -4.85 -15.00
C PHE A 212 24.24 -3.76 -15.24
N GLY A 213 23.86 -2.67 -15.90
CA GLY A 213 24.77 -1.55 -16.20
C GLY A 213 25.29 -0.80 -14.96
N LYS A 214 24.66 -0.96 -13.80
CA LYS A 214 25.17 -0.46 -12.51
C LYS A 214 26.22 -1.38 -11.88
N LEU A 215 26.17 -2.67 -12.21
CA LEU A 215 27.02 -3.69 -11.62
C LEU A 215 28.29 -3.93 -12.44
N ASP A 216 28.22 -3.79 -13.77
CA ASP A 216 29.37 -3.96 -14.65
C ASP A 216 29.15 -3.41 -16.08
N ASP A 217 30.16 -3.57 -16.95
CA ASP A 217 30.06 -3.26 -18.38
C ASP A 217 29.12 -4.22 -19.12
N MET A 218 28.12 -3.65 -19.78
CA MET A 218 27.15 -4.39 -20.62
C MET A 218 27.83 -5.30 -21.66
N GLU A 219 29.01 -4.92 -22.16
CA GLU A 219 29.78 -5.69 -23.16
C GLU A 219 30.24 -7.07 -22.66
N LYS A 220 30.35 -7.26 -21.33
CA LYS A 220 30.71 -8.56 -20.75
C LYS A 220 29.60 -9.60 -20.96
N GLY A 221 28.33 -9.17 -21.05
CA GLY A 221 27.15 -10.03 -21.26
C GLY A 221 26.79 -10.95 -20.09
N LYS A 222 27.78 -11.36 -19.29
CA LYS A 222 27.68 -12.20 -18.11
C LYS A 222 28.74 -11.78 -17.09
N ILE A 223 28.34 -11.55 -15.85
CA ILE A 223 29.19 -11.00 -14.79
C ILE A 223 29.08 -11.84 -13.51
N ASP A 224 30.14 -11.87 -12.71
CA ASP A 224 30.08 -12.46 -11.38
C ASP A 224 29.37 -11.51 -10.41
N ILE A 225 28.52 -12.06 -9.56
CA ILE A 225 27.75 -11.30 -8.56
C ILE A 225 27.71 -12.00 -7.21
N SER A 226 27.48 -11.22 -6.15
CA SER A 226 26.90 -11.70 -4.92
C SER A 226 25.55 -11.04 -4.65
N TRP A 227 24.67 -11.70 -3.91
CA TRP A 227 23.38 -11.13 -3.54
C TRP A 227 22.82 -11.73 -2.25
N ARG A 228 21.92 -10.97 -1.62
CA ARG A 228 21.14 -11.40 -0.46
C ARG A 228 19.73 -10.82 -0.50
N ILE A 229 18.81 -11.46 0.21
CA ILE A 229 17.45 -10.95 0.41
C ILE A 229 17.52 -9.73 1.35
N VAL A 230 16.83 -8.65 0.99
CA VAL A 230 16.72 -7.44 1.81
C VAL A 230 15.26 -7.07 2.04
N ALA A 231 15.01 -6.20 3.02
CA ALA A 231 13.71 -5.57 3.17
C ALA A 231 13.34 -4.81 1.89
N ALA A 232 12.09 -4.93 1.47
CA ALA A 232 11.58 -4.16 0.35
C ALA A 232 11.62 -2.65 0.67
N PRO A 233 12.14 -1.80 -0.25
CA PRO A 233 12.14 -0.34 -0.09
C PRO A 233 10.76 0.24 -0.44
N ILE A 234 9.74 -0.14 0.33
CA ILE A 234 8.33 0.18 0.11
C ILE A 234 7.74 0.84 1.35
N THR A 235 6.66 1.60 1.13
CA THR A 235 5.78 2.11 2.17
C THR A 235 4.38 1.49 2.03
N GLY A 236 3.54 1.69 3.04
CA GLY A 236 2.17 1.18 3.05
C GLY A 236 2.03 -0.30 3.43
N ASN A 237 0.79 -0.77 3.40
CA ASN A 237 0.41 -2.12 3.76
C ASN A 237 0.57 -3.10 2.59
N VAL A 238 0.46 -4.39 2.90
CA VAL A 238 0.29 -5.41 1.85
C VAL A 238 -1.01 -5.15 1.08
N SER A 239 -1.06 -5.62 -0.17
CA SER A 239 -2.31 -5.67 -0.94
C SER A 239 -2.56 -7.07 -1.49
N TYR A 240 -3.82 -7.37 -1.79
CA TYR A 240 -4.28 -8.69 -2.19
C TYR A 240 -4.81 -8.64 -3.61
N ARG A 241 -4.10 -9.26 -4.55
CA ARG A 241 -4.64 -9.52 -5.88
C ARG A 241 -5.46 -10.81 -5.84
N ILE A 242 -6.76 -10.67 -6.06
CA ILE A 242 -7.68 -11.78 -6.21
C ILE A 242 -7.67 -12.20 -7.68
N LYS A 243 -7.31 -13.47 -7.95
CA LYS A 243 -7.22 -13.97 -9.33
C LYS A 243 -8.60 -14.09 -9.97
N GLU A 244 -8.68 -13.89 -11.27
CA GLU A 244 -9.89 -14.16 -12.05
C GLU A 244 -10.38 -15.60 -11.82
N GLY A 245 -11.71 -15.74 -11.72
CA GLY A 245 -12.37 -16.99 -11.37
C GLY A 245 -12.42 -17.32 -9.87
N SER A 246 -11.82 -16.50 -9.00
CA SER A 246 -11.95 -16.68 -7.55
C SER A 246 -13.37 -16.38 -7.05
N THR A 247 -13.88 -17.26 -6.21
CA THR A 247 -15.16 -17.17 -5.50
C THR A 247 -15.03 -17.86 -4.14
N THR A 248 -16.11 -17.96 -3.36
CA THR A 248 -16.10 -18.76 -2.12
C THR A 248 -15.81 -20.26 -2.34
N SER A 249 -16.09 -20.81 -3.52
CA SER A 249 -15.82 -22.23 -3.82
C SER A 249 -14.34 -22.51 -4.13
N TRP A 250 -13.64 -21.55 -4.72
CA TRP A 250 -12.22 -21.64 -5.05
C TRP A 250 -11.61 -20.25 -5.02
N LEU A 251 -10.57 -20.04 -4.23
CA LEU A 251 -9.96 -18.74 -4.00
C LEU A 251 -8.46 -18.81 -4.29
N ALA A 252 -7.97 -17.89 -5.12
CA ALA A 252 -6.54 -17.68 -5.36
C ALA A 252 -6.14 -16.24 -5.04
N VAL A 253 -5.25 -16.08 -4.06
CA VAL A 253 -4.80 -14.78 -3.55
C VAL A 253 -3.30 -14.62 -3.76
N GLN A 254 -2.90 -13.52 -4.38
CA GLN A 254 -1.51 -13.07 -4.39
C GLN A 254 -1.35 -11.93 -3.39
N VAL A 255 -0.31 -12.02 -2.56
CA VAL A 255 0.09 -10.92 -1.68
C VAL A 255 1.09 -10.05 -2.45
N ARG A 256 0.87 -8.75 -2.47
CA ARG A 256 1.76 -7.72 -3.05
C ARG A 256 2.19 -6.75 -1.96
N ASN A 257 3.17 -5.90 -2.28
CA ASN A 257 3.69 -4.87 -1.38
C ASN A 257 4.08 -5.43 0.00
N HIS A 258 4.67 -6.62 0.05
CA HIS A 258 5.12 -7.25 1.28
C HIS A 258 6.60 -6.96 1.54
N ARG A 259 6.95 -6.55 2.77
CA ARG A 259 8.33 -6.15 3.11
C ARG A 259 9.35 -7.28 2.95
N TYR A 260 8.92 -8.51 3.19
CA TYR A 260 9.73 -9.71 3.07
C TYR A 260 8.97 -10.82 2.34
N PRO A 261 9.66 -11.82 1.74
CA PRO A 261 9.03 -12.90 1.01
C PRO A 261 7.96 -13.62 1.85
N VAL A 262 6.77 -13.77 1.27
CA VAL A 262 5.63 -14.45 1.91
C VAL A 262 5.70 -15.94 1.60
N LEU A 263 5.90 -16.78 2.61
CA LEU A 263 6.10 -18.22 2.41
C LEU A 263 4.88 -19.06 2.78
N LYS A 264 3.99 -18.54 3.62
CA LYS A 264 2.77 -19.24 4.03
C LYS A 264 1.58 -18.30 4.09
N MET A 265 0.42 -18.83 3.72
CA MET A 265 -0.86 -18.17 3.92
C MET A 265 -1.86 -19.20 4.42
N GLU A 266 -2.67 -18.83 5.41
CA GLU A 266 -3.71 -19.69 5.96
C GLU A 266 -5.02 -18.90 6.00
N CYS A 267 -6.14 -19.58 5.74
CA CYS A 267 -7.48 -19.02 5.83
C CYS A 267 -8.20 -19.62 7.04
N TYR A 268 -8.95 -18.81 7.77
CA TYR A 268 -9.76 -19.27 8.89
C TYR A 268 -11.11 -19.78 8.38
N ILE A 269 -11.34 -21.09 8.45
CA ILE A 269 -12.54 -21.77 7.94
C ILE A 269 -13.05 -22.73 9.02
N ASN A 270 -14.36 -22.71 9.30
CA ASN A 270 -15.00 -23.61 10.28
C ASN A 270 -14.26 -23.66 11.63
N ASN A 271 -13.86 -22.49 12.13
CA ASN A 271 -13.11 -22.31 13.38
C ASN A 271 -11.69 -22.91 13.41
N THR A 272 -11.09 -23.18 12.26
CA THR A 272 -9.72 -23.70 12.15
C THR A 272 -8.91 -22.96 11.09
N TRP A 273 -7.60 -22.85 11.30
CA TRP A 273 -6.69 -22.31 10.28
C TRP A 273 -6.33 -23.41 9.29
N VAL A 274 -6.62 -23.18 8.01
CA VAL A 274 -6.37 -24.11 6.91
C VAL A 274 -5.28 -23.53 6.01
N ASP A 275 -4.26 -24.34 5.72
CA ASP A 275 -3.15 -23.96 4.85
C ASP A 275 -3.59 -23.74 3.40
N MET A 276 -3.15 -22.63 2.81
CA MET A 276 -3.34 -22.32 1.41
C MET A 276 -2.08 -22.70 0.64
N LYS A 277 -2.23 -23.46 -0.44
CA LYS A 277 -1.08 -23.94 -1.22
C LYS A 277 -0.49 -22.82 -2.07
N LYS A 278 0.79 -22.49 -1.90
CA LYS A 278 1.51 -21.58 -2.80
C LYS A 278 1.77 -22.24 -4.14
N MET A 279 1.42 -21.54 -5.22
CA MET A 279 1.54 -22.00 -6.60
C MET A 279 2.69 -21.27 -7.32
N HIS A 280 3.27 -21.90 -8.34
CA HIS A 280 4.39 -21.34 -9.12
C HIS A 280 4.10 -19.97 -9.77
N TRP A 281 2.82 -19.62 -9.96
CA TRP A 281 2.38 -18.31 -10.43
C TRP A 281 2.13 -17.29 -9.29
N ASN A 282 2.81 -17.47 -8.16
CA ASN A 282 2.81 -16.55 -7.00
C ASN A 282 1.41 -16.23 -6.44
N HIS A 283 0.53 -17.23 -6.37
CA HIS A 283 -0.74 -17.13 -5.66
C HIS A 283 -0.86 -18.28 -4.67
N PHE A 284 -1.52 -18.04 -3.55
CA PHE A 284 -1.98 -19.04 -2.59
C PHE A 284 -3.39 -19.47 -2.94
N VAL A 285 -3.65 -20.78 -2.96
CA VAL A 285 -4.94 -21.35 -3.38
C VAL A 285 -5.59 -22.15 -2.27
N ILE A 286 -6.90 -22.00 -2.15
CA ILE A 286 -7.75 -22.78 -1.24
C ILE A 286 -9.14 -23.01 -1.86
N GLU A 287 -9.83 -24.05 -1.40
CA GLU A 287 -11.20 -24.37 -1.80
C GLU A 287 -12.16 -24.22 -0.62
N ASN A 288 -13.43 -23.93 -0.92
CA ASN A 288 -14.53 -23.92 0.04
C ASN A 288 -14.29 -22.99 1.25
N VAL A 289 -14.03 -21.71 1.01
CA VAL A 289 -14.06 -20.69 2.08
C VAL A 289 -15.51 -20.39 2.49
N ASP A 290 -15.72 -20.18 3.77
CA ASP A 290 -17.04 -20.08 4.41
C ASP A 290 -17.57 -18.64 4.53
N SER A 291 -16.81 -17.66 4.02
CA SER A 291 -17.14 -16.23 4.08
C SER A 291 -16.68 -15.51 2.81
N THR A 292 -17.43 -14.48 2.40
CA THR A 292 -17.00 -13.49 1.41
C THR A 292 -16.00 -12.49 1.97
N THR A 293 -15.75 -12.51 3.28
CA THR A 293 -14.70 -11.74 3.96
C THR A 293 -13.78 -12.66 4.77
N PRO A 294 -12.98 -13.52 4.10
CA PRO A 294 -12.19 -14.52 4.80
C PRO A 294 -11.10 -13.86 5.65
N LYS A 295 -10.97 -14.33 6.90
CA LYS A 295 -9.84 -13.99 7.77
C LYS A 295 -8.64 -14.80 7.33
N ILE A 296 -7.51 -14.13 7.22
CA ILE A 296 -6.26 -14.73 6.76
C ILE A 296 -5.14 -14.48 7.76
N ARG A 297 -4.14 -15.35 7.72
CA ARG A 297 -2.84 -15.07 8.32
C ARG A 297 -1.72 -15.42 7.36
N ILE A 298 -0.67 -14.61 7.37
CA ILE A 298 0.40 -14.64 6.38
C ILE A 298 1.72 -14.72 7.13
N THR A 299 2.60 -15.66 6.75
CA THR A 299 3.92 -15.82 7.38
C THR A 299 5.04 -15.44 6.41
N ASP A 300 5.92 -14.53 6.81
CA ASP A 300 7.10 -14.17 6.02
C ASP A 300 8.25 -15.18 6.20
N ILE A 301 9.31 -14.98 5.42
CA ILE A 301 10.55 -15.77 5.45
C ILE A 301 11.29 -15.73 6.79
N ARG A 302 10.93 -14.82 7.70
CA ARG A 302 11.55 -14.72 9.03
C ARG A 302 10.70 -15.44 10.09
N GLY A 303 9.50 -15.87 9.72
CA GLY A 303 8.53 -16.49 10.62
C GLY A 303 7.58 -15.50 11.31
N TYR A 304 7.59 -14.21 10.95
CA TYR A 304 6.59 -13.27 11.45
C TYR A 304 5.24 -13.56 10.83
N VAL A 305 4.18 -13.46 11.64
CA VAL A 305 2.81 -13.74 11.23
C VAL A 305 1.98 -12.45 11.26
N LEU A 306 1.38 -12.09 10.13
CA LEU A 306 0.34 -11.08 10.03
C LEU A 306 -1.03 -11.74 10.07
N ASN A 307 -2.01 -11.07 10.67
CA ASN A 307 -3.42 -11.45 10.57
C ASN A 307 -4.15 -10.30 9.88
N ASP A 308 -5.01 -10.61 8.93
CA ASP A 308 -5.81 -9.62 8.21
C ASP A 308 -7.15 -10.22 7.77
N THR A 309 -7.99 -9.43 7.13
CA THR A 309 -9.22 -9.87 6.45
C THR A 309 -9.17 -9.42 5.00
N ILE A 310 -9.60 -10.29 4.08
CA ILE A 310 -9.80 -9.89 2.68
C ILE A 310 -11.23 -9.38 2.55
N ASP A 311 -11.40 -8.08 2.34
CA ASP A 311 -12.70 -7.43 2.34
C ASP A 311 -13.42 -7.55 0.98
N GLY A 312 -14.02 -8.71 0.76
CA GLY A 312 -14.95 -8.93 -0.35
C GLY A 312 -14.35 -9.78 -1.46
N ILE A 313 -14.63 -11.08 -1.40
CA ILE A 313 -14.53 -12.02 -2.51
C ILE A 313 -15.92 -12.38 -3.03
N PRO A 314 -16.09 -12.75 -4.31
CA PRO A 314 -17.40 -13.05 -4.87
C PRO A 314 -18.00 -14.35 -4.31
N GLU A 315 -19.32 -14.44 -4.27
CA GLU A 315 -20.01 -15.69 -3.98
C GLU A 315 -19.79 -16.73 -5.10
N SER A 316 -19.94 -18.00 -4.76
CA SER A 316 -19.86 -19.09 -5.73
C SER A 316 -20.79 -18.88 -6.93
N GLY A 317 -20.21 -18.85 -8.12
CA GLY A 317 -20.93 -18.63 -9.39
C GLY A 317 -20.85 -17.19 -9.92
N ASP A 318 -20.34 -16.24 -9.13
CA ASP A 318 -20.15 -14.84 -9.53
C ASP A 318 -18.68 -14.55 -9.88
N THR A 319 -18.23 -15.02 -11.04
CA THR A 319 -16.82 -14.85 -11.45
C THR A 319 -16.60 -13.55 -12.20
N GLY A 320 -15.51 -12.85 -11.86
CA GLY A 320 -15.08 -11.63 -12.55
C GLY A 320 -13.61 -11.65 -12.98
N PRO A 321 -13.11 -10.53 -13.57
CA PRO A 321 -11.68 -10.34 -13.80
C PRO A 321 -10.93 -10.26 -12.47
N ALA A 322 -9.59 -10.37 -12.52
CA ALA A 322 -8.77 -10.13 -11.34
C ALA A 322 -8.85 -8.66 -10.89
N TYR A 323 -8.75 -8.44 -9.58
CA TYR A 323 -8.76 -7.12 -8.96
C TYR A 323 -7.84 -7.11 -7.74
N ILE A 324 -7.54 -5.91 -7.23
CA ILE A 324 -6.67 -5.70 -6.07
C ILE A 324 -7.50 -5.08 -4.95
N LEU A 325 -7.32 -5.61 -3.74
CA LEU A 325 -7.82 -5.05 -2.49
C LEU A 325 -6.63 -4.58 -1.65
N GLU A 326 -6.77 -3.42 -1.00
CA GLU A 326 -5.78 -2.96 -0.04
C GLU A 326 -5.90 -3.77 1.26
N GLY A 327 -4.76 -4.11 1.85
CA GLY A 327 -4.68 -4.72 3.17
C GLY A 327 -4.46 -3.70 4.28
N ASN A 328 -4.52 -4.17 5.52
CA ASN A 328 -4.48 -3.32 6.71
C ASN A 328 -3.20 -3.48 7.55
N VAL A 329 -2.26 -4.29 7.08
CA VAL A 329 -1.09 -4.72 7.84
C VAL A 329 0.19 -4.74 7.00
N GLN A 330 1.33 -4.65 7.67
CA GLN A 330 2.65 -4.81 7.07
C GLN A 330 3.56 -5.60 8.01
N PHE A 331 4.50 -6.38 7.44
CA PHE A 331 5.52 -7.07 8.23
C PHE A 331 6.42 -6.05 8.94
N PRO A 332 6.91 -6.34 10.15
CA PRO A 332 7.78 -5.43 10.87
C PRO A 332 9.09 -5.20 10.09
N GLU A 333 9.77 -4.10 10.41
CA GLU A 333 11.17 -3.90 9.98
C GLU A 333 12.05 -5.06 10.46
#